data_AF-A0A8T1GYR8-F1
#
_entry.id   AF-A0A8T1GYR8-F1
#
_cell.length_a   1.000
_cell.length_b   1.000
_cell.length_c   1.000
_cell.angle_alpha   90.00
_cell.angle_beta   90.00
_cell.angle_gamma   90.00
#
_symmetry.space_group_name_H-M   'P 1'
#
loop_
_entity.id
_entity.type
_entity.pdbx_description
1 polymer ?
#
loop_
_entity_poly.entity_id
_entity_poly.type
_entity_poly.pdbx_seq_one_letter_code
_entity_poly.pdbx_strand_id
1 'polypeptide(L)'
;MTQPLKYTTEGIPKNWDGKDWATYKWAMNTAFREKKLTDIVEGTMTRSVLSSSEREEEFDLNQMKIMRMVGTSVPPDILHQIRDKTTGSEMWKALCDLYEGRANKAVMAHRIRYLRNDLWHTKLSSGEDVNKHLSKMFNLRTELASLQYTVEDIDMVEMLLESLPNQLEYENMKAAIRYNPNYGISEQK
;
A
#
# COMPACT_ATOMS: atom_id res chain seq x y z
N MET A 1 -12.56 8.98 3.96
CA MET A 1 -11.85 9.03 2.67
C MET A 1 -10.36 9.23 2.96
N THR A 2 -9.48 8.40 2.40
CA THR A 2 -8.02 8.61 2.45
C THR A 2 -7.67 9.87 1.66
N GLN A 3 -6.84 10.75 2.22
CA GLN A 3 -6.36 11.90 1.47
C GLN A 3 -5.41 11.41 0.37
N PRO A 4 -5.48 11.98 -0.85
CA PRO A 4 -4.55 11.61 -1.91
C PRO A 4 -3.11 11.92 -1.48
N LEU A 5 -2.18 11.02 -1.84
CA LEU A 5 -0.76 11.19 -1.56
C LEU A 5 -0.28 12.49 -2.21
N LYS A 6 0.39 13.34 -1.42
CA LYS A 6 0.97 14.60 -1.89
C LYS A 6 2.43 14.37 -2.25
N TYR A 7 2.95 15.14 -3.20
CA TYR A 7 4.32 15.01 -3.68
C TYR A 7 5.11 16.33 -3.56
N THR A 8 6.43 16.24 -3.45
CA THR A 8 7.36 17.35 -3.68
C THR A 8 7.47 17.64 -5.18
N THR A 9 8.14 18.74 -5.53
CA THR A 9 8.55 19.03 -6.92
C THR A 9 9.53 17.99 -7.48
N GLU A 10 10.12 17.17 -6.62
CA GLU A 10 11.04 16.09 -6.99
C GLU A 10 10.36 14.71 -7.01
N GLY A 11 9.02 14.65 -7.01
CA GLY A 11 8.27 13.39 -7.05
C GLY A 11 8.32 12.57 -5.76
N ILE A 12 8.84 13.13 -4.67
CA ILE A 12 8.94 12.44 -3.37
C ILE A 12 7.60 12.61 -2.63
N PRO A 13 6.98 11.53 -2.12
CA PRO A 13 5.80 11.63 -1.27
C PRO A 13 6.03 12.57 -0.07
N LYS A 14 4.98 13.27 0.37
CA LYS A 14 5.00 14.16 1.53
C LYS A 14 4.05 13.65 2.61
N ASN A 15 4.58 13.53 3.82
CA ASN A 15 3.81 13.24 5.04
C ASN A 15 2.87 12.04 4.86
N TRP A 16 3.39 10.96 4.29
CA TRP A 16 2.62 9.75 4.00
C TRP A 16 2.06 9.13 5.28
N ASP A 17 0.74 8.93 5.35
CA ASP A 17 0.02 8.55 6.57
C ASP A 17 0.08 7.06 6.92
N GLY A 18 0.90 6.28 6.22
CA GLY A 18 1.02 4.84 6.41
C GLY A 18 0.01 4.00 5.62
N LYS A 19 -0.88 4.62 4.82
CA LYS A 19 -1.90 3.90 4.02
C LYS A 19 -1.48 3.78 2.56
N ASP A 20 -1.89 2.69 1.91
CA ASP A 20 -1.51 2.40 0.52
C ASP A 20 0.02 2.33 0.35
N TRP A 21 0.63 1.40 1.08
CA TRP A 21 2.08 1.13 1.04
C TRP A 21 2.57 0.86 -0.39
N ALA A 22 1.77 0.17 -1.21
CA ALA A 22 2.13 -0.16 -2.59
C ALA A 22 2.38 1.11 -3.43
N THR A 23 1.46 2.07 -3.39
CA THR A 23 1.62 3.35 -4.10
C THR A 23 2.79 4.17 -3.56
N TYR A 24 2.96 4.23 -2.24
CA TYR A 24 4.08 4.94 -1.63
C TYR A 24 5.43 4.32 -2.03
N LYS A 25 5.56 2.99 -1.94
CA LYS A 25 6.78 2.26 -2.31
C LYS A 25 7.12 2.45 -3.78
N TRP A 26 6.12 2.38 -4.66
CA TRP A 26 6.31 2.65 -6.08
C TRP A 26 6.85 4.06 -6.36
N ALA A 27 6.27 5.08 -5.71
CA ALA A 27 6.72 6.47 -5.87
C ALA A 27 8.16 6.68 -5.38
N MET A 28 8.50 6.16 -4.21
CA MET A 28 9.86 6.23 -3.66
C MET A 28 10.88 5.52 -4.57
N ASN A 29 10.57 4.31 -5.04
CA ASN A 29 11.44 3.58 -5.97
C ASN A 29 11.65 4.34 -7.29
N THR A 30 10.62 5.03 -7.79
CA THR A 30 10.73 5.89 -8.97
C THR A 30 11.68 7.06 -8.72
N ALA A 31 11.55 7.73 -7.58
CA ALA A 31 12.45 8.82 -7.19
C ALA A 31 13.90 8.36 -6.99
N PHE A 32 14.12 7.16 -6.44
CA PHE A 32 15.46 6.57 -6.34
C PHE A 32 16.08 6.26 -7.71
N ARG A 33 15.29 5.72 -8.65
CA ARG A 33 15.73 5.44 -10.01
C ARG A 33 16.13 6.72 -10.75
N GLU A 34 15.31 7.77 -10.67
CA GLU A 34 15.60 9.06 -11.30
C GLU A 34 16.92 9.66 -10.79
N LYS A 35 17.21 9.48 -9.49
CA LYS A 35 18.43 9.98 -8.85
C LYS A 35 19.62 9.01 -8.92
N LYS A 36 19.49 7.88 -9.62
CA LYS A 36 20.51 6.81 -9.75
C LYS A 36 20.97 6.22 -8.40
N LEU A 37 20.05 6.09 -7.45
CA LEU A 37 20.33 5.59 -6.09
C LEU A 37 19.95 4.11 -5.91
N THR A 38 19.36 3.46 -6.92
CA THR A 38 18.79 2.11 -6.84
C THR A 38 19.79 1.08 -6.33
N ASP A 39 21.01 1.06 -6.87
CA ASP A 39 22.03 0.07 -6.51
C ASP A 39 22.47 0.17 -5.04
N ILE A 40 22.38 1.37 -4.47
CA ILE A 40 22.73 1.65 -3.07
C ILE A 40 21.56 1.27 -2.17
N VAL A 41 20.33 1.64 -2.55
CA VAL A 41 19.11 1.35 -1.80
C VAL A 41 18.84 -0.16 -1.69
N GLU A 42 19.10 -0.90 -2.76
CA GLU A 42 18.95 -2.37 -2.80
C GLU A 42 20.11 -3.10 -2.10
N GLY A 43 21.21 -2.40 -1.79
CA GLY A 43 22.39 -2.95 -1.13
C GLY A 43 23.33 -3.71 -2.06
N THR A 44 23.16 -3.57 -3.38
CA THR A 44 24.00 -4.18 -4.43
C THR A 44 25.38 -3.52 -4.49
N MET A 45 25.44 -2.22 -4.22
CA MET A 45 26.68 -1.47 -4.00
C MET A 45 26.98 -1.37 -2.51
N THR A 46 28.09 -1.97 -2.07
CA THR A 46 28.58 -1.86 -0.69
C THR A 46 29.92 -1.15 -0.65
N ARG A 47 30.21 -0.49 0.47
CA ARG A 47 31.46 0.28 0.69
C ARG A 47 32.72 -0.53 0.33
N SER A 48 32.70 -1.84 0.58
CA SER A 48 33.82 -2.76 0.27
C SER A 48 34.10 -2.97 -1.22
N VAL A 49 33.19 -2.60 -2.12
CA VAL A 49 33.38 -2.69 -3.58
C VAL A 49 34.08 -1.43 -4.13
N LEU A 50 34.13 -0.36 -3.34
CA LEU A 50 34.71 0.91 -3.75
C LEU A 50 36.20 0.92 -3.40
N SER A 51 37.04 1.11 -4.42
CA SER A 51 38.50 1.04 -4.29
C SER A 51 39.20 2.41 -4.29
N SER A 52 38.45 3.52 -4.21
CA SER A 52 39.03 4.87 -4.09
C SER A 52 38.28 5.75 -3.09
N SER A 53 39.03 6.63 -2.39
CA SER A 53 38.49 7.57 -1.38
C SER A 53 37.36 8.44 -1.93
N GLU A 54 37.51 8.96 -3.16
CA GLU A 54 36.47 9.78 -3.81
C GLU A 54 35.15 9.01 -4.00
N ARG A 55 35.23 7.70 -4.27
CA ARG A 55 34.04 6.86 -4.41
C ARG A 55 33.38 6.57 -3.06
N GLU A 56 34.15 6.48 -1.99
CA GLU A 56 33.60 6.34 -0.64
C GLU A 56 32.83 7.59 -0.20
N GLU A 57 33.37 8.78 -0.43
CA GLU A 57 32.69 10.04 -0.11
C GLU A 57 31.39 10.20 -0.90
N GLU A 58 31.39 9.86 -2.20
CA GLU A 58 30.19 9.86 -3.03
C GLU A 58 29.13 8.86 -2.50
N PHE A 59 29.56 7.69 -2.04
CA PHE A 59 28.67 6.69 -1.45
C PHE A 59 28.04 7.21 -0.15
N ASP A 60 28.83 7.81 0.75
CA ASP A 60 28.34 8.36 2.01
C ASP A 60 27.37 9.53 1.77
N LEU A 61 27.64 10.38 0.76
CA LEU A 61 26.70 11.42 0.30
C LEU A 61 25.38 10.84 -0.21
N ASN A 62 25.44 9.76 -0.99
CA ASN A 62 24.26 9.09 -1.50
C ASN A 62 23.45 8.43 -0.38
N GLN A 63 24.10 7.83 0.62
CA GLN A 63 23.45 7.30 1.82
C GLN A 63 22.69 8.39 2.60
N MET A 64 23.33 9.55 2.82
CA MET A 64 22.67 10.71 3.44
C MET A 64 21.48 11.22 2.61
N LYS A 65 21.60 11.22 1.28
CA LYS A 65 20.53 11.64 0.37
C LYS A 65 19.31 10.71 0.49
N ILE A 66 19.52 9.40 0.51
CA ILE A 66 18.46 8.41 0.73
C ILE A 66 17.81 8.64 2.11
N MET A 67 18.62 8.79 3.16
CA MET A 67 18.13 9.03 4.52
C MET A 67 17.22 10.27 4.60
N ARG A 68 17.64 11.37 3.96
CA ARG A 68 16.84 12.60 3.88
C ARG A 68 15.54 12.39 3.10
N MET A 69 15.58 11.71 1.96
CA MET A 69 14.39 11.44 1.16
C MET A 69 13.35 10.62 1.94
N VAL A 70 13.77 9.53 2.57
CA VAL A 70 12.90 8.67 3.39
C VAL A 70 12.42 9.39 4.64
N GLY A 71 13.30 10.12 5.32
CA GLY A 71 12.95 10.78 6.58
C GLY A 71 11.98 11.96 6.41
N THR A 72 12.00 12.62 5.25
CA THR A 72 11.10 13.75 4.96
C THR A 72 9.81 13.36 4.26
N SER A 73 9.71 12.12 3.76
CA SER A 73 8.50 11.61 3.11
C SER A 73 7.46 11.08 4.10
N VAL A 74 7.87 10.81 5.34
CA VAL A 74 7.03 10.22 6.38
C VAL A 74 6.76 11.19 7.56
N PRO A 75 5.64 11.06 8.27
CA PRO A 75 5.33 11.82 9.49
C PRO A 75 6.27 11.46 10.65
N PRO A 76 6.34 12.32 11.69
CA PRO A 76 7.22 12.11 12.85
C PRO A 76 7.07 10.76 13.54
N ASP A 77 5.86 10.20 13.61
CA ASP A 77 5.59 8.93 14.29
C ASP A 77 6.18 7.72 13.56
N ILE A 78 6.17 7.75 12.22
CA ILE A 78 6.82 6.73 11.39
C ILE A 78 8.33 6.95 11.41
N LEU A 79 8.78 8.21 11.31
CA LEU A 79 10.20 8.54 11.37
C LEU A 79 10.86 8.02 12.65
N HIS A 80 10.21 8.17 13.82
CA HIS A 80 10.73 7.66 15.07
C HIS A 80 11.01 6.15 15.08
N GLN A 81 10.25 5.37 14.30
CA GLN A 81 10.42 3.90 14.22
C GLN A 81 11.60 3.47 13.36
N ILE A 82 12.11 4.34 12.47
CA ILE A 82 13.16 4.01 11.49
C ILE A 82 14.42 4.88 11.63
N ARG A 83 14.42 5.91 12.50
CA ARG A 83 15.53 6.87 12.65
C ARG A 83 16.78 6.28 13.32
N ASP A 84 16.68 5.12 13.96
CA ASP A 84 17.79 4.46 14.64
C ASP A 84 18.80 3.81 13.70
N LYS A 85 18.54 3.81 12.37
CA LYS A 85 19.40 3.19 11.37
C LYS A 85 20.59 4.06 11.00
N THR A 86 21.72 3.42 10.66
CA THR A 86 22.99 4.11 10.44
C THR A 86 23.13 4.63 9.01
N THR A 87 22.52 3.93 8.05
CA THR A 87 22.59 4.27 6.62
C THR A 87 21.19 4.50 6.03
N GLY A 88 21.12 5.26 4.93
CA GLY A 88 19.86 5.48 4.21
C GLY A 88 19.27 4.18 3.66
N SER A 89 20.11 3.27 3.17
CA SER A 89 19.69 1.94 2.72
C SER A 89 19.09 1.10 3.85
N GLU A 90 19.69 1.13 5.05
CA GLU A 90 19.12 0.45 6.24
C GLU A 90 17.80 1.08 6.68
N MET A 91 17.70 2.42 6.65
CA MET A 91 16.49 3.15 6.98
C MET A 91 15.34 2.80 6.02
N TRP A 92 15.62 2.76 4.72
CA TRP A 92 14.66 2.31 3.71
C TRP A 92 14.25 0.84 3.91
N LYS A 93 15.22 -0.04 4.17
CA LYS A 93 14.96 -1.45 4.45
C LYS A 93 14.10 -1.64 5.69
N ALA A 94 14.38 -0.91 6.78
CA ALA A 94 13.58 -0.96 8.00
C ALA A 94 12.14 -0.50 7.75
N LEU A 95 11.95 0.55 6.94
CA LEU A 95 10.61 0.98 6.54
C LEU A 95 9.90 -0.08 5.69
N CYS A 96 10.61 -0.71 4.74
CA CYS A 96 10.06 -1.85 4.00
C CYS A 96 9.69 -2.99 4.94
N ASP A 97 10.56 -3.41 5.85
CA ASP A 97 10.27 -4.52 6.76
C ASP A 97 9.13 -4.20 7.74
N LEU A 98 8.92 -2.92 8.09
CA LEU A 98 7.80 -2.45 8.92
C LEU A 98 6.45 -2.63 8.22
N TYR A 99 6.37 -2.32 6.93
CA TYR A 99 5.13 -2.33 6.15
C TYR A 99 4.92 -3.59 5.29
N GLU A 100 6.00 -4.32 4.99
CA GLU A 100 6.01 -5.60 4.28
C GLU A 100 6.09 -6.79 5.25
N GLY A 101 6.13 -6.50 6.55
CA GLY A 101 5.76 -7.46 7.58
C GLY A 101 6.76 -8.59 7.81
N ARG A 102 8.00 -8.51 7.32
CA ARG A 102 8.98 -9.59 7.54
C ARG A 102 9.40 -9.76 9.01
N ALA A 103 9.21 -8.75 9.87
CA ALA A 103 9.68 -8.79 11.26
C ALA A 103 8.57 -8.87 12.34
N ASN A 104 7.35 -8.38 12.11
CA ASN A 104 6.34 -8.25 13.17
C ASN A 104 4.98 -8.84 12.79
N LYS A 105 4.85 -10.17 13.01
CA LYS A 105 3.62 -10.94 12.77
C LYS A 105 2.39 -10.36 13.49
N ALA A 106 2.57 -9.75 14.66
CA ALA A 106 1.46 -9.18 15.44
C ALA A 106 0.90 -7.91 14.78
N VAL A 107 1.78 -7.03 14.29
CA VAL A 107 1.38 -5.81 13.55
C VAL A 107 0.71 -6.18 12.23
N MET A 108 1.25 -7.18 11.50
CA MET A 108 0.59 -7.70 10.29
C MET A 108 -0.82 -8.21 10.60
N ALA A 109 -0.97 -9.07 11.61
CA ALA A 109 -2.27 -9.63 11.99
C ALA A 109 -3.27 -8.53 12.36
N HIS A 110 -2.82 -7.48 13.06
CA HIS A 110 -3.68 -6.36 13.42
C HIS A 110 -4.06 -5.50 12.21
N ARG A 111 -3.14 -5.30 11.25
CA ARG A 111 -3.42 -4.58 9.99
C ARG A 111 -4.39 -5.35 9.11
N ILE A 112 -4.17 -6.65 8.94
CA ILE A 112 -5.07 -7.56 8.22
C ILE A 112 -6.46 -7.51 8.85
N ARG A 113 -6.55 -7.63 10.18
CA ARG A 113 -7.83 -7.53 10.91
C ARG A 113 -8.52 -6.18 10.68
N TYR A 114 -7.78 -5.08 10.75
CA TYR A 114 -8.32 -3.75 10.50
C TYR A 114 -8.88 -3.62 9.07
N LEU A 115 -8.10 -4.01 8.06
CA LEU A 115 -8.50 -3.92 6.66
C LEU A 115 -9.69 -4.83 6.33
N ARG A 116 -9.71 -6.06 6.87
CA ARG A 116 -10.84 -6.98 6.73
C ARG A 116 -12.10 -6.42 7.37
N ASN A 117 -11.99 -5.83 8.56
CA ASN A 117 -13.12 -5.17 9.21
C ASN A 117 -13.61 -3.96 8.40
N ASP A 118 -12.70 -3.12 7.90
CA ASP A 118 -13.08 -1.96 7.08
C ASP A 118 -13.76 -2.40 5.78
N LEU A 119 -13.30 -3.48 5.15
CA LEU A 119 -13.96 -4.08 3.99
C LEU A 119 -15.37 -4.57 4.33
N TRP A 120 -15.55 -5.29 5.44
CA TRP A 120 -16.85 -5.84 5.86
C TRP A 120 -17.86 -4.75 6.25
N HIS A 121 -17.38 -3.66 6.84
CA HIS A 121 -18.23 -2.57 7.35
C HIS A 121 -18.39 -1.40 6.36
N THR A 122 -17.72 -1.44 5.22
CA THR A 122 -17.93 -0.44 4.16
C THR A 122 -19.33 -0.62 3.57
N LYS A 123 -20.16 0.41 3.69
CA LYS A 123 -21.53 0.46 3.13
C LYS A 123 -21.61 1.56 2.09
N LEU A 124 -22.35 1.28 1.01
CA LEU A 124 -22.69 2.27 -0.01
C LEU A 124 -23.69 3.26 0.60
N SER A 125 -23.36 4.54 0.58
CA SER A 125 -24.25 5.58 1.10
C SER A 125 -25.32 5.97 0.07
N SER A 126 -26.47 6.48 0.52
CA SER A 126 -27.50 6.99 -0.39
C SER A 126 -26.95 8.16 -1.22
N GLY A 127 -26.97 8.00 -2.55
CA GLY A 127 -26.42 8.98 -3.50
C GLY A 127 -24.90 8.89 -3.71
N GLU A 128 -24.20 7.91 -3.13
CA GLU A 128 -22.79 7.65 -3.43
C GLU A 128 -22.62 6.97 -4.79
N ASP A 129 -21.57 7.33 -5.51
CA ASP A 129 -21.21 6.71 -6.78
C ASP A 129 -20.80 5.24 -6.56
N VAL A 130 -21.55 4.32 -7.16
CA VAL A 130 -21.33 2.87 -7.09
C VAL A 130 -19.92 2.50 -7.56
N ASN A 131 -19.40 3.11 -8.64
CA ASN A 131 -18.05 2.81 -9.14
C ASN A 131 -16.99 3.25 -8.15
N LYS A 132 -17.18 4.39 -7.48
CA LYS A 132 -16.27 4.88 -6.44
C LYS A 132 -16.27 3.95 -5.22
N HIS A 133 -17.44 3.47 -4.81
CA HIS A 133 -17.59 2.50 -3.73
C HIS A 133 -16.93 1.15 -4.07
N LEU A 134 -17.19 0.61 -5.26
CA LEU A 134 -16.54 -0.61 -5.76
C LEU A 134 -15.01 -0.46 -5.79
N SER A 135 -14.51 0.66 -6.31
CA SER A 135 -13.08 0.97 -6.34
C SER A 135 -12.47 0.96 -4.94
N LYS A 136 -13.16 1.53 -3.95
CA LYS A 136 -12.72 1.49 -2.55
C LYS A 136 -12.59 0.05 -2.04
N MET A 137 -13.60 -0.79 -2.29
CA MET A 137 -13.58 -2.19 -1.84
C MET A 137 -12.50 -3.03 -2.55
N PHE A 138 -12.29 -2.84 -3.85
CA PHE A 138 -11.21 -3.51 -4.58
C PHE A 138 -9.81 -3.06 -4.14
N ASN A 139 -9.65 -1.78 -3.78
CA ASN A 139 -8.40 -1.29 -3.22
C ASN A 139 -8.09 -1.94 -1.87
N LEU A 140 -9.10 -2.11 -0.99
CA LEU A 140 -8.96 -2.84 0.28
C LEU A 140 -8.56 -4.31 0.05
N ARG A 141 -9.17 -4.98 -0.92
CA ARG A 141 -8.79 -6.35 -1.32
C ARG A 141 -7.35 -6.42 -1.81
N THR A 142 -6.93 -5.46 -2.63
CA THR A 142 -5.56 -5.37 -3.15
C THR A 142 -4.54 -5.15 -2.03
N GLU A 143 -4.87 -4.29 -1.06
CA GLU A 143 -4.02 -4.07 0.11
C GLU A 143 -3.89 -5.34 0.98
N LEU A 144 -4.99 -6.06 1.20
CA LEU A 144 -4.95 -7.36 1.89
C LEU A 144 -4.08 -8.39 1.15
N ALA A 145 -4.18 -8.47 -0.18
CA ALA A 145 -3.35 -9.36 -0.99
C ALA A 145 -1.86 -9.01 -0.88
N SER A 146 -1.51 -7.72 -0.79
CA SER A 146 -0.13 -7.28 -0.58
C SER A 146 0.46 -7.74 0.76
N LEU A 147 -0.41 -8.00 1.75
CA LEU A 147 -0.05 -8.54 3.07
C LEU A 147 -0.13 -10.08 3.13
N GLN A 148 -0.18 -10.76 1.98
CA GLN A 148 -0.35 -12.22 1.87
C GLN A 148 -1.67 -12.73 2.47
N TYR A 149 -2.69 -11.88 2.55
CA TYR A 149 -4.04 -12.28 2.97
C TYR A 149 -4.97 -12.34 1.76
N THR A 150 -5.34 -13.55 1.35
CA THR A 150 -6.28 -13.76 0.25
C THR A 150 -7.71 -13.58 0.74
N VAL A 151 -8.45 -12.71 0.07
CA VAL A 151 -9.92 -12.69 0.12
C VAL A 151 -10.41 -13.50 -1.07
N GLU A 152 -11.06 -14.62 -0.82
CA GLU A 152 -11.64 -15.46 -1.87
C GLU A 152 -12.71 -14.70 -2.64
N ASP A 153 -12.89 -15.04 -3.93
CA ASP A 153 -13.88 -14.35 -4.77
C ASP A 153 -15.30 -14.46 -4.21
N ILE A 154 -15.64 -15.62 -3.65
CA ILE A 154 -16.95 -15.85 -3.02
C ILE A 154 -17.18 -14.92 -1.82
N ASP A 155 -16.16 -14.74 -0.98
CA ASP A 155 -16.22 -13.84 0.17
C ASP A 155 -16.29 -12.38 -0.29
N MET A 156 -15.57 -12.03 -1.36
CA MET A 156 -15.61 -10.70 -1.94
C MET A 156 -17.00 -10.37 -2.49
N VAL A 157 -17.62 -11.29 -3.23
CA VAL A 157 -18.99 -11.13 -3.75
C VAL A 157 -19.97 -10.95 -2.59
N GLU A 158 -19.89 -11.80 -1.57
CA GLU A 158 -20.78 -11.70 -0.40
C GLU A 158 -20.61 -10.36 0.33
N MET A 159 -19.37 -9.89 0.53
CA MET A 159 -19.09 -8.57 1.10
C MET A 159 -19.65 -7.43 0.24
N LEU A 160 -19.53 -7.53 -1.08
CA LEU A 160 -20.09 -6.55 -2.00
C LEU A 160 -21.62 -6.50 -1.90
N LEU A 161 -22.28 -7.65 -1.87
CA LEU A 161 -23.74 -7.73 -1.70
C LEU A 161 -24.18 -7.13 -0.37
N GLU A 162 -23.50 -7.49 0.72
CA GLU A 162 -23.78 -6.95 2.05
C GLU A 162 -23.50 -5.44 2.15
N SER A 163 -22.61 -4.89 1.32
CA SER A 163 -22.30 -3.46 1.31
C SER A 163 -23.43 -2.57 0.78
N LEU A 164 -24.39 -3.15 0.05
CA LEU A 164 -25.47 -2.42 -0.61
C LEU A 164 -26.58 -2.00 0.38
N PRO A 165 -27.23 -0.84 0.15
CA PRO A 165 -28.35 -0.38 0.97
C PRO A 165 -29.53 -1.35 0.95
N ASN A 166 -30.33 -1.33 2.01
CA ASN A 166 -31.57 -2.09 2.12
C ASN A 166 -32.70 -1.40 1.35
N GLN A 167 -32.51 -1.20 0.04
CA GLN A 167 -33.54 -0.71 -0.88
C GLN A 167 -34.04 -1.86 -1.75
N LEU A 168 -35.31 -1.81 -2.13
CA LEU A 168 -35.99 -2.90 -2.85
C LEU A 168 -35.27 -3.34 -4.13
N GLU A 169 -34.68 -2.39 -4.86
CA GLU A 169 -33.92 -2.63 -6.08
C GLU A 169 -32.68 -3.51 -5.83
N TYR A 170 -31.94 -3.23 -4.75
CA TYR A 170 -30.76 -4.02 -4.37
C TYR A 170 -31.14 -5.37 -3.75
N GLU A 171 -32.23 -5.45 -2.99
CA GLU A 171 -32.68 -6.72 -2.41
C GLU A 171 -33.07 -7.74 -3.48
N ASN A 172 -33.76 -7.31 -4.54
CA ASN A 172 -34.07 -8.17 -5.69
C ASN A 172 -32.80 -8.66 -6.40
N MET A 173 -31.82 -7.79 -6.56
CA MET A 173 -30.52 -8.14 -7.15
C MET A 173 -29.74 -9.13 -6.26
N LYS A 174 -29.69 -8.89 -4.94
CA LYS A 174 -29.06 -9.80 -3.96
C LYS A 174 -29.70 -11.20 -4.03
N ALA A 175 -31.03 -11.26 -4.03
CA ALA A 175 -31.76 -12.52 -4.13
C ALA A 175 -31.47 -13.24 -5.45
N ALA A 176 -31.43 -12.52 -6.57
CA ALA A 176 -31.11 -13.11 -7.86
C ALA A 176 -29.69 -13.69 -7.89
N ILE A 177 -28.69 -12.97 -7.38
CA ILE A 177 -27.30 -13.46 -7.34
C ILE A 177 -27.15 -14.66 -6.41
N ARG A 178 -27.83 -14.69 -5.25
CA ARG A 178 -27.72 -15.77 -4.26
C ARG A 178 -28.46 -17.06 -4.67
N TYR A 179 -29.60 -16.93 -5.34
CA TYR A 179 -30.53 -18.05 -5.55
C TYR A 179 -30.77 -18.41 -7.01
N ASN A 180 -30.29 -17.61 -7.97
CA ASN A 180 -30.39 -17.94 -9.39
C ASN A 180 -29.02 -18.32 -9.97
N PRO A 181 -28.75 -19.63 -10.18
CA PRO A 181 -27.47 -20.08 -10.74
C PRO A 181 -27.22 -19.61 -12.18
N ASN A 182 -28.25 -19.06 -12.86
CA ASN A 182 -28.17 -18.56 -14.24
C ASN A 182 -28.14 -17.02 -14.32
N TYR A 183 -28.06 -16.30 -13.20
CA TYR A 183 -28.05 -14.84 -13.21
C TYR A 183 -26.77 -14.29 -13.87
N GLY A 184 -26.93 -13.47 -14.92
CA GLY A 184 -25.81 -12.88 -15.67
C GLY A 184 -25.20 -13.77 -16.76
N ILE A 185 -25.71 -14.99 -16.95
CA ILE A 185 -25.37 -15.80 -18.12
C ILE A 185 -26.20 -15.27 -19.30
N SER A 186 -25.65 -14.34 -20.06
CA SER A 186 -26.17 -14.04 -21.39
C SER A 186 -25.90 -15.27 -22.26
N GLU A 187 -26.96 -15.99 -22.65
CA GLU A 187 -26.89 -16.96 -23.74
C GLU A 187 -26.39 -16.22 -24.99
N GLN A 188 -25.09 -16.31 -25.27
CA GLN A 188 -24.56 -15.95 -26.57
C GLN A 188 -25.07 -17.00 -27.55
N LYS A 189 -26.00 -16.59 -28.40
CA LYS A 189 -26.46 -17.34 -29.55
C LYS A 189 -25.93 -16.69 -30.83
#